data_AF-A0A126NV12-F1
#
_entry.id   AF-A0A126NV12-F1
#
_cell.length_a   1.000
_cell.length_b   1.000
_cell.length_c   1.000
_cell.angle_alpha   90.00
_cell.angle_beta   90.00
_cell.angle_gamma   90.00
#
_symmetry.space_group_name_H-M   'P 1'
#
loop_
_entity.id
_entity.type
_entity.pdbx_description
1 polymer ?
#
loop_
_entity_poly.entity_id
_entity_poly.type
_entity_poly.pdbx_seq_one_letter_code
_entity_poly.pdbx_strand_id
1 'polypeptide(L)'
;MALNIKDPETEKAVRTLAKRRGLTLTQAVRQAVDGELDKDELSDEEKARRIAESKLWLAEFYKKYDIKPAERSMTKQEMDDIIGYDENGMW
;
A
#
# COMPACT_ATOMS: atom_id res chain seq x y z
N MET A 1 -24.91 -13.05 4.35
CA MET A 1 -24.53 -14.46 4.56
C MET A 1 -23.44 -14.52 5.61
N ALA A 2 -23.42 -15.57 6.45
CA ALA A 2 -22.43 -15.73 7.51
C ALA A 2 -21.34 -16.71 7.07
N LEU A 3 -20.08 -16.28 7.13
CA LEU A 3 -18.92 -17.15 7.00
C LEU A 3 -18.58 -17.69 8.39
N ASN A 4 -18.67 -19.00 8.59
CA ASN A 4 -18.29 -19.64 9.85
C ASN A 4 -16.90 -20.27 9.72
N ILE A 5 -15.94 -19.75 10.47
CA ILE A 5 -14.57 -20.24 10.51
C ILE A 5 -14.42 -21.04 11.80
N LYS A 6 -14.17 -22.36 11.67
CA LYS A 6 -14.01 -23.27 12.83
C LYS A 6 -12.56 -23.43 13.30
N ASP A 7 -11.64 -22.71 12.66
CA ASP A 7 -10.22 -22.70 13.01
C ASP A 7 -9.91 -21.51 13.95
N PRO A 8 -9.47 -21.77 15.20
CA PRO A 8 -9.20 -20.71 16.18
C PRO A 8 -8.08 -19.74 15.77
N GLU A 9 -7.06 -20.24 15.08
CA GLU A 9 -5.91 -19.42 14.65
C GLU A 9 -6.32 -18.42 13.57
N THR A 10 -7.14 -18.85 12.61
CA THR A 10 -7.71 -17.99 11.57
C THR A 10 -8.58 -16.89 12.19
N GLU A 11 -9.42 -17.23 13.17
CA GLU A 11 -10.23 -16.24 13.88
C GLU A 11 -9.36 -15.18 14.58
N LYS A 12 -8.30 -15.63 15.26
CA LYS A 12 -7.32 -14.76 15.93
C LYS A 12 -6.59 -13.85 14.94
N ALA A 13 -6.22 -14.37 13.77
CA ALA A 13 -5.58 -13.60 12.71
C ALA A 13 -6.51 -12.51 12.17
N VAL A 14 -7.77 -12.85 11.86
CA VAL A 14 -8.78 -11.89 11.39
C VAL A 14 -9.07 -10.81 12.43
N ARG A 15 -9.21 -11.18 13.72
CA ARG A 15 -9.38 -10.21 14.81
C ARG A 15 -8.19 -9.27 14.94
N THR A 16 -6.97 -9.79 14.81
CA THR A 16 -5.75 -8.99 14.87
C THR A 16 -5.68 -8.00 13.72
N LEU A 17 -5.99 -8.45 12.50
CA LEU A 17 -6.02 -7.62 11.30
C LEU A 17 -7.06 -6.50 11.43
N ALA A 18 -8.27 -6.84 11.86
CA ALA A 18 -9.36 -5.89 12.11
C ALA A 18 -8.94 -4.82 13.12
N LYS A 19 -8.35 -5.23 14.26
CA LYS A 19 -7.88 -4.31 15.30
C LYS A 19 -6.78 -3.37 14.80
N ARG A 20 -5.80 -3.88 14.05
CA ARG A 20 -4.70 -3.07 13.51
C ARG A 20 -5.17 -2.03 12.49
N ARG A 21 -6.22 -2.33 11.74
CA ARG A 21 -6.74 -1.46 10.66
C ARG A 21 -7.98 -0.65 11.04
N GLY A 22 -8.52 -0.83 12.26
CA GLY A 22 -9.75 -0.18 12.68
C GLY A 22 -11.00 -0.64 11.90
N LEU A 23 -11.02 -1.90 11.46
CA LEU A 23 -12.08 -2.46 10.62
C LEU A 23 -12.97 -3.42 11.41
N THR A 24 -14.19 -3.67 10.92
CA THR A 24 -14.99 -4.83 11.36
C THR A 24 -14.37 -6.14 10.86
N LEU A 25 -14.68 -7.26 11.51
CA LEU A 25 -14.17 -8.58 11.09
C LEU A 25 -14.51 -8.89 9.63
N THR A 26 -15.75 -8.60 9.22
CA THR A 26 -16.19 -8.82 7.84
C THR A 26 -15.43 -7.93 6.84
N GLN A 27 -15.17 -6.67 7.19
CA GLN A 27 -14.37 -5.78 6.34
C GLN A 27 -12.91 -6.24 6.25
N ALA A 28 -12.33 -6.69 7.37
CA ALA A 28 -10.96 -7.21 7.38
C ALA A 28 -10.82 -8.47 6.51
N VAL A 29 -11.79 -9.39 6.57
CA VAL A 29 -11.83 -10.58 5.70
C VAL A 29 -12.00 -10.17 4.25
N ARG A 30 -12.96 -9.29 3.94
CA ARG A 30 -13.17 -8.80 2.57
C ARG A 30 -11.89 -8.19 2.00
N GLN A 31 -11.28 -7.25 2.71
CA GLN A 31 -10.09 -6.56 2.23
C GLN A 31 -8.88 -7.50 2.05
N ALA A 32 -8.77 -8.53 2.91
CA ALA A 32 -7.72 -9.54 2.76
C ALA A 32 -7.94 -10.40 1.51
N VAL A 33 -9.18 -10.85 1.27
CA VAL A 33 -9.53 -11.66 0.09
C VAL A 33 -9.37 -10.86 -1.19
N ASP A 34 -9.94 -9.65 -1.25
CA ASP A 34 -9.84 -8.78 -2.42
C ASP A 34 -8.36 -8.48 -2.73
N GLY A 35 -7.54 -8.21 -1.70
CA GLY A 35 -6.12 -7.94 -1.89
C GLY A 35 -5.27 -9.14 -2.33
N GLU A 36 -5.67 -10.38 -2.04
CA GLU A 36 -5.01 -11.57 -2.59
C GLU A 36 -5.50 -11.88 -4.01
N LEU A 37 -6.80 -11.76 -4.27
CA LEU A 37 -7.36 -11.92 -5.62
C LEU A 37 -6.80 -10.90 -6.60
N ASP A 38 -6.65 -9.64 -6.18
CA ASP A 38 -6.03 -8.58 -6.99
C ASP A 38 -4.58 -8.91 -7.39
N LYS A 39 -3.85 -9.67 -6.56
CA LYS A 39 -2.47 -10.10 -6.86
C LYS A 39 -2.43 -11.23 -7.87
N ASP A 40 -3.41 -12.13 -7.78
CA ASP A 40 -3.56 -13.31 -8.64
C ASP A 40 -4.15 -12.97 -10.02
N GLU A 41 -5.04 -11.96 -10.10
CA GLU A 41 -5.70 -11.58 -11.36
C GLU A 41 -4.79 -10.80 -12.32
N LEU A 42 -3.69 -10.23 -11.84
CA LEU A 42 -2.78 -9.45 -12.67
C LEU A 42 -1.65 -10.32 -13.21
N SER A 43 -1.76 -10.72 -14.48
CA SER A 43 -0.64 -11.25 -15.26
C SER A 43 0.56 -10.31 -15.18
N ASP A 44 1.77 -10.85 -15.19
CA ASP A 44 3.00 -10.06 -15.19
C ASP A 44 3.06 -9.08 -16.38
N GLU A 45 2.40 -9.42 -17.50
CA GLU A 45 2.23 -8.52 -18.65
C GLU A 45 1.33 -7.32 -18.34
N GLU A 46 0.20 -7.51 -17.65
CA GLU A 46 -0.65 -6.40 -17.22
C GLU A 46 0.04 -5.51 -16.17
N LYS A 47 0.81 -6.11 -15.26
CA LYS A 47 1.64 -5.36 -14.30
C LYS A 47 2.66 -4.50 -15.05
N ALA A 48 3.37 -5.09 -16.01
CA ALA A 48 4.34 -4.38 -16.84
C ALA A 48 3.70 -3.23 -17.64
N ARG A 49 2.51 -3.47 -18.21
CA ARG A 49 1.76 -2.44 -18.95
C ARG A 49 1.36 -1.27 -18.06
N ARG A 50 0.80 -1.53 -16.87
CA ARG A 50 0.42 -0.48 -15.91
C ARG A 50 1.62 0.33 -15.44
N ILE A 51 2.76 -0.33 -15.20
CA ILE A 51 4.01 0.35 -14.83
C ILE A 51 4.49 1.23 -16.00
N ALA A 52 4.41 0.74 -17.24
CA ALA A 52 4.80 1.52 -18.42
C ALA A 52 3.91 2.75 -18.62
N GLU A 53 2.58 2.60 -18.51
CA GLU A 53 1.62 3.72 -18.58
C GLU A 53 1.88 4.74 -17.47
N SER A 54 2.13 4.28 -16.24
CA SER A 54 2.44 5.15 -15.11
C SER A 54 3.75 5.94 -15.31
N LYS A 55 4.78 5.30 -15.88
CA LYS A 55 6.06 5.95 -16.20
C LYS A 55 5.90 7.03 -17.28
N LEU A 56 5.09 6.77 -18.30
CA LEU A 56 4.81 7.75 -19.36
C LEU A 56 4.09 8.97 -18.78
N TRP A 57 3.05 8.74 -17.98
CA TRP A 57 2.33 9.82 -17.31
C TRP A 57 3.26 10.65 -16.40
N LEU A 58 4.14 9.99 -15.64
CA LEU A 58 5.09 10.68 -14.76
C LEU A 58 6.12 11.50 -15.56
N ALA A 59 6.59 10.99 -16.69
CA ALA A 59 7.50 11.72 -17.57
C ALA A 59 6.84 12.97 -18.16
N GLU A 60 5.57 12.87 -18.58
CA GLU A 60 4.79 14.02 -19.03
C GLU A 60 4.56 15.03 -17.91
N PHE A 61 4.26 14.55 -16.70
CA PHE A 61 4.10 15.39 -15.51
C PHE A 61 5.39 16.15 -15.19
N TYR A 62 6.53 15.47 -15.16
CA TYR A 62 7.83 16.12 -14.94
C TYR A 62 8.16 17.15 -16.00
N LYS A 63 7.90 16.85 -17.28
CA LYS A 63 8.10 17.79 -18.37
C LYS A 63 7.18 19.01 -18.25
N LYS A 64 5.91 18.81 -17.87
CA LYS A 64 4.91 19.88 -17.76
C LYS A 64 5.27 20.88 -16.66
N TYR A 65 5.80 20.40 -15.54
CA TYR A 65 6.09 21.22 -14.37
C TYR A 65 7.58 21.52 -14.18
N ASP A 66 8.43 21.19 -15.16
CA ASP A 66 9.90 21.33 -15.10
C ASP A 66 10.52 20.73 -13.83
N ILE A 67 9.98 19.59 -13.40
CA ILE A 67 10.42 18.89 -12.20
C ILE A 67 11.61 18.00 -12.56
N LYS A 68 12.73 18.17 -11.85
CA LYS A 68 13.87 17.27 -11.96
C LYS A 68 13.54 15.95 -11.25
N PRO A 69 13.67 14.79 -11.93
CA PRO A 69 13.52 13.50 -11.28
C PRO A 69 14.49 13.37 -10.10
N ALA A 70 14.04 12.77 -9.01
CA ALA A 70 14.92 12.46 -7.89
C ALA A 70 15.96 11.42 -8.31
N GLU A 71 17.24 11.70 -8.10
CA GLU A 71 18.35 10.78 -8.44
C GLU A 71 18.34 9.51 -7.57
N ARG A 72 17.81 9.63 -6.36
CA ARG A 72 17.60 8.51 -5.43
C ARG A 72 16.34 8.71 -4.63
N SER A 73 15.73 7.60 -4.22
CA SER A 73 14.70 7.62 -3.19
C SER A 73 15.31 8.08 -1.87
N MET A 74 14.64 9.00 -1.20
CA MET A 74 14.99 9.39 0.15
C MET A 74 14.63 8.29 1.14
N THR A 75 15.47 8.07 2.13
CA THR A 75 15.13 7.25 3.29
C THR A 75 14.10 7.98 4.16
N LYS A 76 13.38 7.21 4.99
CA LYS A 76 12.38 7.80 5.90
C LYS A 76 13.02 8.83 6.84
N GLN A 77 14.19 8.54 7.41
CA GLN A 77 14.89 9.49 8.28
C GLN A 77 15.23 10.79 7.56
N GLU A 78 15.69 10.73 6.31
CA GLU A 78 15.99 11.97 5.56
C GLU A 78 14.73 12.78 5.22
N MET A 79 13.58 12.12 5.01
CA MET A 79 12.30 12.81 4.81
C MET A 79 11.85 13.47 6.12
N ASP A 80 11.99 12.75 7.23
CA ASP A 80 11.65 13.22 8.56
C ASP A 80 12.53 14.45 8.93
N ASP A 81 13.84 14.40 8.69
CA ASP A 81 14.79 15.51 8.90
C ASP A 81 14.45 16.76 8.04
N ILE A 82 14.07 16.59 6.77
CA ILE A 82 13.70 17.71 5.88
C ILE A 82 12.43 18.42 6.35
N ILE A 83 11.48 17.67 6.89
CA ILE A 83 10.22 18.22 7.41
C ILE A 83 10.41 18.79 8.83
N GLY A 84 11.53 18.44 9.50
CA GLY A 84 11.88 18.88 10.84
C GLY A 84 11.39 17.96 11.96
N TYR A 85 11.12 16.69 11.66
CA TYR A 85 10.86 15.66 12.67
C TYR A 85 12.19 15.17 13.25
N ASP A 86 12.37 15.34 14.55
CA ASP A 86 13.48 14.73 15.28
C ASP A 86 13.21 13.24 15.59
N GLU A 87 14.18 12.56 16.21
CA GLU A 87 14.07 11.16 16.66
C GLU A 87 12.90 10.91 17.65
N ASN A 88 12.28 11.97 18.18
CA ASN A 88 11.17 11.93 19.13
C ASN A 88 9.82 12.31 18.50
N GLY A 89 9.79 12.67 17.22
CA GLY A 89 8.59 12.77 16.42
C GLY A 89 7.71 14.00 16.66
N MET A 90 8.21 15.12 17.18
CA MET A 90 7.41 16.37 17.32
C MET A 90 8.24 17.66 17.22
N TRP A 91 7.54 18.74 16.83
CA TRP A 91 7.89 20.15 17.11
C TRP A 91 8.09 20.42 18.60
#